data_AF-N8QBX2-F1
#
_entry.id   AF-N8QBX2-F1
#
_cell.length_a   1.000
_cell.length_b   1.000
_cell.length_c   1.000
_cell.angle_alpha   90.00
_cell.angle_beta   90.00
_cell.angle_gamma   90.00
#
_symmetry.space_group_name_H-M   'P 1'
#
loop_
_entity.id
_entity.type
_entity.pdbx_description
1 polymer ?
#
loop_
_entity_poly.entity_id
_entity_poly.type
_entity_poly.pdbx_seq_one_letter_code
_entity_poly.pdbx_strand_id
1 'polypeptide(L)' 'MNLKIGHKYKWKHEPQILIYVGKKNGWHQFTLNGSVWCEVLDSDLHMMEQSQ' A
#
# COMPACT_ATOMS: atom_id res chain seq x y z
N MET A 1 1.68 11.24 0.94
CA MET A 1 2.46 10.28 1.76
C MET A 1 3.60 9.75 0.89
N ASN A 2 4.84 9.64 1.38
CA ASN A 2 5.96 9.16 0.55
C ASN A 2 6.07 7.62 0.68
N LEU A 3 5.41 6.89 -0.22
CA LEU A 3 5.46 5.43 -0.25
C LEU A 3 6.75 4.95 -0.90
N LYS A 4 7.45 4.02 -0.25
CA LYS A 4 8.68 3.40 -0.74
C LYS A 4 8.41 1.99 -1.24
N ILE A 5 8.85 1.69 -2.46
CA ILE A 5 8.70 0.37 -3.06
C ILE A 5 9.46 -0.65 -2.17
N GLY A 6 8.81 -1.76 -1.85
CA GLY A 6 9.34 -2.80 -0.96
C GLY A 6 9.09 -2.55 0.53
N HIS A 7 8.55 -1.39 0.93
CA HIS A 7 8.14 -1.15 2.31
C HIS A 7 6.77 -1.75 2.63
N LYS A 8 6.60 -2.05 3.91
CA LYS A 8 5.38 -2.57 4.52
C LYS A 8 4.46 -1.43 4.97
N TYR A 9 3.19 -1.55 4.63
CA TYR A 9 2.13 -0.62 4.95
C TYR A 9 0.92 -1.40 5.46
N LYS A 10 0.10 -0.79 6.28
CA LYS A 10 -1.16 -1.37 6.74
C LYS A 10 -2.25 -0.32 6.67
N TRP A 11 -3.50 -0.76 6.63
CA TRP A 11 -4.60 0.18 6.83
C TRP A 11 -4.68 0.54 8.31
N LYS A 12 -5.04 1.79 8.62
CA LYS A 12 -5.12 2.28 10.00
C LYS A 12 -5.98 1.44 10.93
N HIS A 13 -6.98 0.77 10.38
CA HIS A 13 -7.95 -0.03 11.12
C HIS A 13 -7.79 -1.55 10.92
N GLU A 14 -6.79 -2.00 10.14
CA GLU A 14 -6.61 -3.41 9.82
C GLU A 14 -5.24 -3.93 10.28
N PRO A 15 -5.15 -5.18 10.75
CA PRO A 15 -3.88 -5.82 11.06
C PRO A 15 -3.10 -6.28 9.81
N GLN A 16 -3.68 -6.17 8.62
CA GLN A 16 -3.09 -6.66 7.38
C GLN A 16 -1.89 -5.83 6.94
N ILE A 17 -0.78 -6.51 6.67
CA ILE A 17 0.46 -5.89 6.18
C ILE A 17 0.58 -6.11 4.67
N LEU A 18 0.58 -5.00 3.96
CA LEU A 18 0.71 -4.89 2.51
C LEU A 18 2.09 -4.39 2.14
N ILE A 19 2.66 -4.88 1.05
CA ILE A 19 3.94 -4.42 0.52
C ILE A 19 3.66 -3.52 -0.68
N TYR A 20 4.12 -2.28 -0.62
CA TYR A 20 3.97 -1.37 -1.75
C TYR A 20 4.92 -1.77 -2.87
N VAL A 21 4.38 -2.02 -4.07
CA VAL A 21 5.19 -2.47 -5.22
C VAL A 21 5.37 -1.40 -6.29
N GLY A 22 4.59 -0.32 -6.26
CA GLY A 22 4.76 0.80 -7.17
C GLY A 22 3.43 1.43 -7.56
N LYS A 23 3.47 2.33 -8.55
CA LYS A 23 2.30 3.02 -9.09
C LYS A 23 2.11 2.69 -10.56
N LYS A 24 0.94 2.20 -10.96
CA LYS A 24 0.60 1.88 -12.35
C LYS A 24 -0.64 2.67 -12.77
N ASN A 25 -0.52 3.42 -13.86
CA ASN A 25 -1.62 4.20 -14.43
C ASN A 25 -2.37 5.13 -13.43
N GLY A 26 -1.65 5.69 -12.45
CA GLY A 26 -2.25 6.55 -11.42
C GLY A 26 -2.62 5.84 -10.11
N TRP A 27 -2.55 4.50 -10.06
CA TRP A 27 -2.94 3.69 -8.91
C TRP A 27 -1.74 3.10 -8.18
N HIS A 28 -1.73 3.20 -6.86
CA HIS A 28 -0.72 2.62 -5.98
C HIS A 28 -1.02 1.15 -5.74
N GLN A 29 -0.14 0.28 -6.22
CA GLN A 29 -0.31 -1.17 -6.13
C GLN A 29 0.34 -1.70 -4.86
N PHE A 30 -0.42 -2.53 -4.16
CA PHE A 30 -0.01 -3.19 -2.93
C PHE A 30 -0.15 -4.69 -3.08
N THR A 31 0.85 -5.41 -2.61
CA THR A 31 0.86 -6.88 -2.63
C THR A 31 0.66 -7.43 -1.23
N LEU A 32 -0.11 -8.50 -1.14
CA LEU A 32 -0.24 -9.34 0.04
C LEU A 32 0.35 -10.71 -0.32
N ASN A 33 1.36 -11.16 0.42
CA ASN A 33 2.02 -12.46 0.17
C ASN A 33 2.52 -12.66 -1.28
N GLY A 34 3.01 -11.59 -1.93
CA GLY A 34 3.61 -11.67 -3.27
C GLY A 34 2.64 -11.55 -4.44
N SER A 35 1.32 -11.42 -4.19
CA SER A 35 0.32 -11.15 -5.23
C SER A 35 -0.30 -9.77 -5.05
N VAL A 36 -0.61 -9.07 -6.15
CA VAL A 36 -1.30 -7.76 -6.09
C VAL A 36 -2.66 -7.98 -5.42
N TRP A 37 -2.84 -7.34 -4.28
CA TRP A 37 -4.02 -7.49 -3.44
C TRP A 37 -4.98 -6.33 -3.64
N CYS A 38 -4.46 -5.10 -3.66
CA CYS A 38 -5.26 -3.92 -3.95
C CYS A 38 -4.48 -2.83 -4.68
N GLU A 39 -5.26 -1.94 -5.27
CA GLU A 39 -4.80 -0.73 -5.94
C GLU A 39 -5.50 0.46 -5.28
N VAL A 40 -4.74 1.47 -4.89
CA VAL A 40 -5.22 2.59 -4.07
C VAL A 40 -4.93 3.91 -4.77
N LEU A 41 -5.88 4.83 -4.79
CA LEU A 41 -5.64 6.18 -5.32
C LEU A 41 -4.84 7.00 -4.32
N ASP A 42 -4.17 8.04 -4.82
CA ASP A 42 -3.46 9.02 -3.98
C ASP A 42 -4.40 9.60 -2.90
N SER A 43 -5.67 9.83 -3.29
CA SER A 43 -6.74 10.31 -2.42
C SER A 43 -7.00 9.39 -1.22
N ASP A 44 -6.82 8.08 -1.33
CA ASP A 44 -7.11 7.10 -0.28
C ASP A 44 -5.87 6.70 0.52
N LEU A 45 -4.67 7.11 0.09
CA LEU A 45 -3.42 6.82 0.80
C LEU A 45 -3.41 7.34 2.25
N HIS A 46 -4.19 8.36 2.56
CA HIS A 46 -4.32 8.89 3.92
C HIS A 46 -4.91 7.87 4.92
N MET A 47 -5.56 6.81 4.43
CA MET A 47 -6.10 5.72 5.25
C MET A 47 -5.05 4.65 5.59
N MET A 48 -3.87 4.70 4.94
CA MET A 48 -2.77 3.79 5.20
C MET A 48 -1.74 4.41 6.15
N GLU A 49 -1.04 3.55 6.87
CA GLU A 49 0.10 3.89 7.70
C GLU A 49 1.28 2.96 7.39
N GLN A 50 2.50 3.47 7.56
CA GLN A 50 3.69 2.66 7.39
C GLN A 50 3.80 1.70 8.58
N SER A 51 3.90 0.40 8.30
CA SER A 51 4.20 -0.59 9.33
C SER A 51 5.72 -0.76 9.41
N GLN A 52 6.24 -0.85 10.63
CA GLN A 52 7.67 -1.01 10.91
C GLN A 52 8.13 -2.46 10.69
#